data_AF-A0A8B5XGP4-F1
#
_entry.id   AF-A0A8B5XGP4-F1
#
_cell.length_a   1.000
_cell.length_b   1.000
_cell.length_c   1.000
_cell.angle_alpha   90.00
_cell.angle_beta   90.00
_cell.angle_gamma   90.00
#
_symmetry.space_group_name_H-M   'P 1'
#
loop_
_entity.id
_entity.type
_entity.pdbx_description
1 polymer ?
#
loop_
_entity_poly.entity_id
_entity_poly.type
_entity_poly.pdbx_seq_one_letter_code
_entity_poly.pdbx_strand_id
1 'polypeptide(L)'
;MERHPWTVRIPILSGAGQSVESIYLSSGATIMRGSLEEFSLGDILQLYQISGRTGVIRAWRSDSFTHVIYVDRGRISGAGADQWSLIEEIRRIEWLTDEVKSQLSFIEGDGGGGGTGLSLIARALLTTHAWENFTERQLEQLVFPALIWTGGEFEAIVSQVPRVAPLRVNQSPQQLVLSAARWEEEMRSAERAGFSADTRWTRTELAERYAVDMHDEPQQLLPLLHRERSIEELAAAGGLSTLRVIDQIRQLCDAGLVQSAD
;
A
#
# COMPACT_ATOMS: atom_id res chain seq x y z
N MET A 1 -26.72 -33.21 -1.08
CA MET A 1 -27.68 -32.29 -0.41
C MET A 1 -27.11 -30.89 -0.56
N GLU A 2 -27.39 -30.23 -1.68
CA GLU A 2 -26.85 -28.91 -1.99
C GLU A 2 -27.57 -27.86 -1.14
N ARG A 3 -26.83 -27.15 -0.29
CA ARG A 3 -27.35 -25.99 0.44
C ARG A 3 -26.99 -24.74 -0.35
N HIS A 4 -27.97 -24.15 -1.02
CA HIS A 4 -27.82 -22.83 -1.63
C HIS A 4 -27.52 -21.76 -0.58
N PRO A 5 -26.69 -20.74 -0.89
CA PRO A 5 -26.43 -19.63 0.01
C PRO A 5 -27.72 -18.81 0.23
N TRP A 6 -27.94 -18.34 1.46
CA TRP A 6 -29.09 -17.51 1.81
C TRP A 6 -28.65 -16.04 1.84
N THR A 7 -29.28 -15.21 1.02
CA THR A 7 -29.14 -13.74 1.05
C THR A 7 -30.12 -13.18 2.09
N VAL A 8 -29.62 -12.41 3.05
CA VAL A 8 -30.45 -11.69 4.03
C VAL A 8 -30.15 -10.19 3.91
N ARG A 9 -31.17 -9.40 3.57
CA ARG A 9 -31.11 -7.94 3.67
C ARG A 9 -31.41 -7.56 5.12
N ILE A 10 -30.43 -7.05 5.85
CA ILE A 10 -30.63 -6.57 7.22
C ILE A 10 -30.78 -5.05 7.16
N PRO A 11 -31.97 -4.49 7.45
CA PRO A 11 -32.10 -3.06 7.65
C PRO A 11 -31.40 -2.68 8.96
N ILE A 12 -30.41 -1.81 8.89
CA ILE A 12 -29.77 -1.25 10.08
C ILE A 12 -30.72 -0.20 10.66
N LEU A 13 -31.00 -0.27 11.96
CA LEU A 13 -31.90 0.65 12.67
C LEU A 13 -31.28 2.05 12.79
N SER A 14 -31.40 2.87 11.74
CA SER A 14 -31.64 4.31 11.83
C SER A 14 -32.19 4.79 10.48
N GLY A 15 -33.14 5.73 10.53
CA GLY A 15 -34.07 6.05 9.45
C GLY A 15 -33.46 6.23 8.05
N ALA A 16 -34.24 5.77 7.06
CA ALA A 16 -34.11 5.93 5.61
C ALA A 16 -33.11 4.98 4.90
N GLY A 17 -33.64 3.86 4.39
CA GLY A 17 -33.24 3.31 3.08
C GLY A 17 -31.86 2.64 2.92
N GLN A 18 -31.08 2.45 4.00
CA GLN A 18 -29.74 1.86 3.94
C GLN A 18 -29.81 0.34 3.74
N SER A 19 -29.11 -0.21 2.73
CA SER A 19 -29.08 -1.66 2.49
C SER A 19 -27.66 -2.19 2.29
N VAL A 20 -27.09 -2.78 3.34
CA VAL A 20 -25.96 -3.69 3.23
C VAL A 20 -26.50 -5.08 2.92
N GLU A 21 -26.03 -5.70 1.84
CA GLU A 21 -26.39 -7.07 1.51
C GLU A 21 -25.50 -8.03 2.31
N SER A 22 -26.10 -8.88 3.14
CA SER A 22 -25.40 -9.92 3.87
C SER A 22 -25.67 -11.29 3.26
N ILE A 23 -24.62 -12.01 2.88
CA ILE A 23 -24.69 -13.39 2.38
C ILE A 23 -24.02 -14.30 3.40
N TYR A 24 -24.76 -15.29 3.90
CA TYR A 24 -24.21 -16.30 4.80
C TYR A 24 -23.71 -17.49 4.00
N LEU A 25 -22.41 -17.76 4.09
CA LEU A 25 -21.81 -18.94 3.48
C LEU A 25 -22.06 -20.17 4.35
N SER A 26 -22.16 -21.34 3.72
CA SER A 26 -22.27 -22.64 4.41
C SER A 26 -21.08 -22.95 5.34
N SER A 27 -19.98 -22.21 5.20
CA SER A 27 -18.78 -22.25 6.05
C SER A 27 -18.92 -21.50 7.38
N GLY A 28 -20.01 -20.75 7.60
CA GLY A 28 -20.20 -19.88 8.77
C GLY A 28 -19.57 -18.47 8.62
N ALA A 29 -19.00 -18.16 7.45
CA ALA A 29 -18.54 -16.83 7.11
C ALA A 29 -19.71 -15.94 6.65
N THR A 30 -19.64 -14.65 6.99
CA THR A 30 -20.62 -13.63 6.56
C THR A 30 -19.95 -12.72 5.56
N ILE A 31 -20.54 -12.57 4.38
CA ILE A 31 -20.14 -11.56 3.39
C ILE A 31 -21.04 -10.35 3.58
N MET A 32 -20.47 -9.16 3.71
CA MET A 32 -21.18 -7.88 3.70
C MET A 32 -20.73 -7.10 2.48
N ARG A 33 -21.67 -6.60 1.67
CA ARG A 33 -21.39 -5.73 0.51
C ARG A 33 -22.14 -4.41 0.63
N GLY A 34 -21.53 -3.34 0.15
CA GLY A 34 -22.15 -2.02 0.12
C GLY A 34 -21.26 -0.96 -0.54
N SER A 35 -21.78 0.27 -0.57
CA SER A 35 -21.12 1.43 -1.14
C SER A 35 -20.21 2.14 -0.15
N LEU A 36 -19.05 2.60 -0.62
CA LEU A 36 -18.13 3.46 0.13
C LEU A 36 -18.67 4.88 0.34
N GLU A 37 -19.70 5.29 -0.41
CA GLU A 37 -20.41 6.55 -0.21
C GLU A 37 -21.26 6.52 1.07
N GLU A 38 -21.75 5.34 1.45
CA GLU A 38 -22.57 5.14 2.64
C GLU A 38 -21.73 4.78 3.88
N PHE A 39 -20.70 3.95 3.69
CA PHE A 39 -19.80 3.51 4.74
C PHE A 39 -18.35 3.60 4.26
N SER A 40 -17.59 4.52 4.82
CA SER A 40 -16.18 4.65 4.47
C SER A 40 -15.41 3.39 4.84
N LEU A 41 -14.30 3.13 4.13
CA LEU A 41 -13.42 2.01 4.47
C LEU A 41 -12.89 2.15 5.91
N GLY A 42 -12.63 3.37 6.37
CA GLY A 42 -12.26 3.65 7.74
C GLY A 42 -13.32 3.21 8.76
N ASP A 43 -14.60 3.44 8.50
CA ASP A 43 -15.70 3.00 9.37
C ASP A 43 -15.78 1.47 9.44
N ILE A 44 -15.62 0.79 8.30
CA ILE A 44 -15.61 -0.68 8.25
C ILE A 44 -14.45 -1.22 9.09
N LEU A 45 -13.24 -0.67 8.96
CA LEU A 45 -12.09 -1.11 9.75
C LEU A 45 -12.29 -0.87 11.26
N GLN A 46 -12.92 0.24 11.64
CA GLN A 46 -13.27 0.53 13.04
C GLN A 46 -14.26 -0.51 13.60
N LEU A 47 -15.26 -0.92 12.82
CA LEU A 47 -16.20 -1.98 13.23
C LEU A 47 -15.46 -3.30 13.49
N TYR A 48 -14.54 -3.68 12.61
CA TYR A 48 -13.70 -4.87 12.81
C TYR A 48 -12.87 -4.78 14.10
N GLN A 49 -12.34 -3.60 14.40
CA GLN A 49 -11.56 -3.38 15.60
C GLN A 49 -12.37 -3.50 16.88
N ILE A 50 -13.49 -2.79 16.96
CA ILE A 50 -14.36 -2.78 18.14
C ILE A 50 -14.91 -4.19 18.42
N SER A 51 -15.25 -4.92 17.36
CA SER A 51 -15.78 -6.28 17.46
C SER A 51 -14.71 -7.37 17.57
N GLY A 52 -13.42 -7.03 17.45
CA GLY A 52 -12.31 -7.99 17.45
C GLY A 52 -12.40 -9.03 16.35
N ARG A 53 -13.05 -8.72 15.22
CA ARG A 53 -13.28 -9.66 14.12
C ARG A 53 -12.02 -9.88 13.29
N THR A 54 -11.95 -11.05 12.66
CA THR A 54 -10.98 -11.41 11.64
C THR A 54 -11.70 -11.51 10.30
N GLY A 55 -11.06 -11.09 9.22
CA GLY A 55 -11.67 -11.12 7.90
C GLY A 55 -10.80 -10.53 6.79
N VAL A 56 -11.41 -10.48 5.60
CA VAL A 56 -10.85 -9.86 4.40
C VAL A 56 -11.79 -8.77 3.97
N ILE A 57 -11.28 -7.58 3.67
CA ILE A 57 -12.05 -6.49 3.09
C ILE A 57 -11.47 -6.18 1.72
N ARG A 58 -12.32 -6.21 0.71
CA ARG A 58 -12.03 -5.77 -0.64
C ARG A 58 -12.70 -4.43 -0.87
N ALA A 59 -12.00 -3.50 -1.47
CA ALA A 59 -12.54 -2.21 -1.87
C ALA A 59 -12.11 -1.91 -3.31
N TRP A 60 -13.03 -1.43 -4.14
CA TRP A 60 -12.73 -1.13 -5.54
C TRP A 60 -13.55 0.06 -6.05
N ARG A 61 -13.02 0.67 -7.11
CA ARG A 61 -13.71 1.66 -7.94
C ARG A 61 -13.60 1.23 -9.40
N SER A 62 -14.43 1.78 -10.28
CA SER A 62 -14.40 1.46 -11.71
C SER A 62 -13.08 1.84 -12.40
N ASP A 63 -12.34 2.79 -11.83
CA ASP A 63 -11.09 3.35 -12.31
C ASP A 63 -9.85 2.86 -11.53
N SER A 64 -9.99 1.84 -10.67
CA SER A 64 -8.91 1.39 -9.80
C SER A 64 -8.83 -0.13 -9.68
N PHE A 65 -7.69 -0.62 -9.21
CA PHE A 65 -7.52 -2.01 -8.80
C PHE A 65 -8.40 -2.32 -7.58
N THR A 66 -8.75 -3.60 -7.38
CA THR A 66 -9.34 -4.04 -6.12
C THR A 66 -8.26 -4.07 -5.06
N HIS A 67 -8.38 -3.24 -4.03
CA HIS A 67 -7.52 -3.25 -2.85
C HIS A 67 -8.05 -4.25 -1.85
N VAL A 68 -7.14 -4.98 -1.19
CA VAL A 68 -7.47 -6.05 -0.25
C VAL A 68 -6.76 -5.80 1.07
N ILE A 69 -7.55 -5.65 2.15
CA ILE A 69 -7.07 -5.47 3.51
C ILE A 69 -7.39 -6.72 4.32
N TYR A 70 -6.38 -7.23 5.01
CA TYR A 70 -6.48 -8.42 5.85
C TYR A 70 -6.52 -8.01 7.32
N VAL A 71 -7.53 -8.46 8.04
CA VAL A 71 -7.73 -8.11 9.46
C VAL A 71 -7.63 -9.38 10.32
N ASP A 72 -6.77 -9.38 11.34
CA ASP A 72 -6.71 -10.41 12.39
C ASP A 72 -7.04 -9.80 13.75
N ARG A 73 -8.10 -10.28 14.40
CA ARG A 73 -8.53 -9.85 15.75
C ARG A 73 -8.58 -8.33 15.89
N GLY A 74 -9.20 -7.68 14.92
CA GLY A 74 -9.35 -6.22 14.89
C GLY A 74 -8.09 -5.42 14.53
N ARG A 75 -6.98 -6.08 14.16
CA ARG A 75 -5.74 -5.45 13.71
C ARG A 75 -5.51 -5.69 12.23
N ILE A 76 -4.90 -4.72 11.55
CA ILE A 76 -4.51 -4.87 10.16
C ILE A 76 -3.27 -5.77 10.11
N SER A 77 -3.43 -6.95 9.53
CA SER A 77 -2.44 -8.02 9.45
C SER A 77 -1.73 -8.08 8.10
N GLY A 78 -2.28 -7.40 7.10
CA GLY A 78 -1.69 -7.36 5.77
C GLY A 78 -2.51 -6.58 4.75
N ALA A 79 -1.92 -6.41 3.57
CA ALA A 79 -2.53 -5.75 2.42
C ALA A 79 -2.12 -6.42 1.11
N GLY A 80 -2.83 -6.09 0.04
CA GLY A 80 -2.55 -6.48 -1.33
C GLY A 80 -3.53 -5.80 -2.29
N ALA A 81 -3.36 -6.02 -3.58
CA ALA A 81 -4.33 -5.61 -4.58
C ALA A 81 -4.35 -6.60 -5.75
N ASP A 82 -5.42 -6.56 -6.55
CA ASP A 82 -5.46 -7.28 -7.81
C ASP A 82 -4.34 -6.78 -8.73
N GLN A 83 -3.67 -7.70 -9.44
CA GLN A 83 -2.52 -7.41 -10.33
C GLN A 83 -1.27 -6.85 -9.63
N TRP A 84 -1.27 -6.70 -8.30
CA TRP A 84 -0.10 -6.33 -7.53
C TRP A 84 0.70 -7.58 -7.11
N SER A 85 2.03 -7.49 -7.18
CA SER A 85 2.95 -8.53 -6.74
C SER A 85 4.04 -7.95 -5.84
N LEU A 86 4.17 -8.53 -4.64
CA LEU A 86 5.22 -8.18 -3.69
C LEU A 86 6.61 -8.31 -4.32
N ILE A 87 6.84 -9.36 -5.09
CA ILE A 87 8.16 -9.65 -5.65
C ILE A 87 8.48 -8.66 -6.77
N GLU A 88 7.50 -8.33 -7.61
CA GLU A 88 7.69 -7.31 -8.64
C GLU A 88 8.00 -5.96 -8.01
N GLU A 89 7.31 -5.56 -6.94
CA GLU A 89 7.64 -4.32 -6.24
C GLU A 89 9.03 -4.34 -5.59
N ILE A 90 9.47 -5.47 -5.04
CA ILE A 90 10.84 -5.60 -4.51
C ILE A 90 11.87 -5.54 -5.65
N ARG A 91 11.59 -6.16 -6.81
CA ARG A 91 12.49 -6.16 -7.98
C ARG A 91 12.73 -4.77 -8.55
N ARG A 92 11.78 -3.85 -8.40
CA ARG A 92 11.93 -2.46 -8.83
C ARG A 92 13.01 -1.71 -8.04
N ILE A 93 13.42 -2.21 -6.87
CA ILE A 93 14.45 -1.59 -6.04
C ILE A 93 15.84 -1.83 -6.67
N GLU A 94 16.52 -0.76 -7.06
CA GLU A 94 17.75 -0.84 -7.86
C GLU A 94 18.99 -1.16 -7.03
N TRP A 95 19.04 -0.75 -5.76
CA TRP A 95 20.18 -1.01 -4.87
C TRP A 95 20.22 -2.44 -4.31
N LEU A 96 19.22 -3.29 -4.60
CA LEU A 96 19.27 -4.70 -4.25
C LEU A 96 20.35 -5.44 -5.03
N THR A 97 21.13 -6.24 -4.30
CA THR A 97 22.17 -7.09 -4.88
C THR A 97 21.58 -8.13 -5.84
N ASP A 98 22.36 -8.53 -6.85
CA ASP A 98 21.95 -9.57 -7.80
C ASP A 98 21.66 -10.91 -7.12
N GLU A 99 22.34 -11.21 -6.00
CA GLU A 99 22.07 -12.38 -5.17
C GLU A 99 20.64 -12.35 -4.60
N VAL A 100 20.22 -11.22 -4.02
CA VAL A 100 18.85 -11.06 -3.49
C VAL A 100 17.82 -11.18 -4.62
N LYS A 101 18.08 -10.56 -5.79
CA LYS A 101 17.20 -10.66 -6.97
C LYS A 101 17.10 -12.10 -7.50
N SER A 102 18.20 -12.83 -7.51
CA SER A 102 18.25 -14.24 -7.91
C SER A 102 17.43 -15.11 -6.95
N GLN A 103 17.65 -14.95 -5.64
CA GLN A 103 16.90 -15.66 -4.60
C GLN A 103 15.39 -15.41 -4.71
N LEU A 104 14.96 -14.17 -4.94
CA LEU A 104 13.54 -13.84 -5.17
C LEU A 104 12.96 -14.59 -6.38
N SER A 105 13.75 -14.78 -7.44
CA SER A 105 13.32 -15.47 -8.67
C SER A 105 13.17 -16.98 -8.48
N PHE A 106 13.96 -17.59 -7.61
CA PHE A 106 13.77 -18.99 -7.23
C PHE A 106 12.46 -19.20 -6.46
N ILE A 107 12.04 -18.22 -5.64
CA ILE A 107 10.82 -18.35 -4.85
C ILE A 107 9.56 -18.21 -5.73
N GLU A 108 9.62 -17.49 -6.85
CA GLU A 108 8.53 -17.44 -7.84
C GLU A 108 8.34 -18.76 -8.60
N GLY A 109 9.44 -19.43 -8.95
CA GLY A 109 9.43 -20.61 -9.82
C GLY A 109 8.78 -21.85 -9.21
N ASP A 110 8.64 -21.91 -7.88
CA ASP A 110 8.23 -23.13 -7.16
C ASP A 110 6.70 -23.30 -7.00
N GLY A 111 5.90 -22.56 -7.77
CA GLY A 111 4.58 -23.00 -8.28
C GLY A 111 3.52 -23.52 -7.29
N GLY A 112 3.58 -23.20 -6.00
CA GLY A 112 2.76 -23.85 -4.96
C GLY A 112 2.09 -22.90 -3.99
N GLY A 113 1.08 -22.14 -4.45
CA GLY A 113 0.11 -21.48 -3.56
C GLY A 113 0.46 -20.07 -3.11
N GLY A 114 0.13 -19.10 -3.96
CA GLY A 114 -0.25 -17.72 -3.59
C GLY A 114 0.61 -17.06 -2.52
N GLY A 115 1.83 -16.66 -2.86
CA GLY A 115 2.66 -15.68 -2.13
C GLY A 115 2.83 -15.88 -0.61
N THR A 116 2.54 -17.07 -0.11
CA THR A 116 2.38 -17.37 1.32
C THR A 116 3.77 -17.52 1.93
N GLY A 117 4.20 -16.51 2.70
CA GLY A 117 5.52 -16.48 3.34
C GLY A 117 6.55 -15.59 2.65
N LEU A 118 6.25 -15.04 1.47
CA LEU A 118 7.17 -14.18 0.73
C LEU A 118 7.58 -12.94 1.50
N SER A 119 6.65 -12.28 2.19
CA SER A 119 6.97 -11.13 3.04
C SER A 119 7.89 -11.51 4.20
N LEU A 120 7.81 -12.74 4.73
CA LEU A 120 8.74 -13.21 5.76
C LEU A 120 10.13 -13.48 5.18
N ILE A 121 10.19 -14.06 3.98
CA ILE A 121 11.46 -14.32 3.29
C ILE A 121 12.11 -13.00 2.88
N ALA A 122 11.37 -12.10 2.21
CA ALA A 122 11.82 -10.77 1.86
C ALA A 122 12.32 -9.99 3.08
N ARG A 123 11.59 -10.05 4.22
CA ARG A 123 12.03 -9.43 5.48
C ARG A 123 13.34 -10.03 6.01
N ALA A 124 13.61 -11.31 5.75
CA ALA A 124 14.87 -11.95 6.13
C ALA A 124 16.04 -11.57 5.20
N LEU A 125 15.76 -11.18 3.96
CA LEU A 125 16.75 -10.77 2.95
C LEU A 125 17.10 -9.29 3.02
N LEU A 126 16.23 -8.46 3.59
CA LEU A 126 16.38 -7.02 3.68
C LEU A 126 16.79 -6.58 5.08
N THR A 127 17.48 -5.43 5.19
CA THR A 127 17.71 -4.79 6.49
C THR A 127 16.38 -4.33 7.09
N THR A 128 16.30 -4.22 8.42
CA THR A 128 15.09 -3.73 9.09
C THR A 128 14.63 -2.39 8.53
N HIS A 129 15.56 -1.44 8.37
CA HIS A 129 15.26 -0.11 7.84
C HIS A 129 14.72 -0.16 6.40
N ALA A 130 15.34 -0.96 5.53
CA ALA A 130 14.85 -1.14 4.17
C ALA A 130 13.46 -1.77 4.11
N TRP A 131 13.20 -2.75 4.98
CA TRP A 131 11.89 -3.38 5.08
C TRP A 131 10.81 -2.41 5.57
N GLU A 132 11.14 -1.54 6.53
CA GLU A 132 10.25 -0.51 7.04
C GLU A 132 9.90 0.51 5.95
N ASN A 133 10.90 1.06 5.25
CA ASN A 133 10.69 1.99 4.13
C ASN A 133 9.85 1.35 3.01
N PHE A 134 10.17 0.10 2.66
CA PHE A 134 9.42 -0.65 1.67
C PHE A 134 7.97 -0.86 2.11
N THR A 135 7.75 -1.26 3.36
CA THR A 135 6.40 -1.49 3.90
C THR A 135 5.58 -0.21 3.90
N GLU A 136 6.19 0.92 4.28
CA GLU A 136 5.56 2.25 4.24
C GLU A 136 5.12 2.60 2.82
N ARG A 137 6.04 2.48 1.84
CA ARG A 137 5.71 2.65 0.41
C ARG A 137 4.52 1.78 -0.02
N GLN A 138 4.51 0.50 0.37
CA GLN A 138 3.42 -0.39 -0.01
C GLN A 138 2.09 0.00 0.64
N LEU A 139 2.08 0.56 1.86
CA LEU A 139 0.86 1.10 2.47
C LEU A 139 0.33 2.33 1.73
N GLU A 140 1.22 3.23 1.29
CA GLU A 140 0.86 4.39 0.47
C GLU A 140 0.25 3.99 -0.88
N GLN A 141 0.62 2.84 -1.43
CA GLN A 141 0.08 2.35 -2.70
C GLN A 141 -1.21 1.54 -2.55
N LEU A 142 -1.25 0.66 -1.56
CA LEU A 142 -2.30 -0.38 -1.45
C LEU A 142 -3.42 -0.04 -0.48
N VAL A 143 -3.21 0.89 0.45
CA VAL A 143 -4.14 1.09 1.56
C VAL A 143 -4.59 2.53 1.69
N PHE A 144 -3.67 3.48 1.70
CA PHE A 144 -4.02 4.88 1.91
C PHE A 144 -4.99 5.44 0.86
N PRO A 145 -4.84 5.15 -0.46
CA PRO A 145 -5.77 5.64 -1.46
C PRO A 145 -7.19 5.11 -1.21
N ALA A 146 -7.32 3.82 -0.88
CA ALA A 146 -8.62 3.19 -0.62
C ALA A 146 -9.30 3.76 0.65
N LEU A 147 -8.54 4.24 1.63
CA LEU A 147 -9.06 4.82 2.86
C LEU A 147 -9.66 6.23 2.70
N ILE A 148 -9.21 6.98 1.69
CA ILE A 148 -9.67 8.34 1.42
C ILE A 148 -10.75 8.42 0.33
N TRP A 149 -11.10 7.28 -0.28
CA TRP A 149 -12.16 7.24 -1.28
C TRP A 149 -13.51 7.63 -0.68
N THR A 150 -14.15 8.60 -1.31
CA THR A 150 -15.52 9.04 -0.98
C THR A 150 -16.60 8.26 -1.74
N GLY A 151 -16.21 7.29 -2.58
CA GLY A 151 -17.12 6.48 -3.39
C GLY A 151 -16.44 5.24 -3.96
N GLY A 152 -17.25 4.31 -4.48
CA GLY A 152 -16.84 2.96 -4.85
C GLY A 152 -17.63 1.90 -4.06
N GLU A 153 -17.17 0.66 -4.13
CA GLU A 153 -17.85 -0.48 -3.51
C GLU A 153 -16.89 -1.25 -2.60
N PHE A 154 -17.45 -1.97 -1.64
CA PHE A 154 -16.69 -2.88 -0.78
C PHE A 154 -17.35 -4.25 -0.63
N GLU A 155 -16.53 -5.23 -0.29
CA GLU A 155 -16.92 -6.56 0.15
C GLU A 155 -16.11 -6.95 1.38
N ALA A 156 -16.77 -7.18 2.50
CA ALA A 156 -16.15 -7.64 3.74
C ALA A 156 -16.56 -9.08 4.03
N ILE A 157 -15.58 -10.00 4.01
CA ILE A 157 -15.77 -11.40 4.37
C ILE A 157 -15.32 -11.60 5.82
N VAL A 158 -16.29 -11.68 6.72
CA VAL A 158 -16.10 -11.88 8.15
C VAL A 158 -15.84 -13.35 8.47
N SER A 159 -14.97 -13.60 9.44
CA SER A 159 -14.57 -14.93 9.91
C SER A 159 -13.78 -15.74 8.88
N GLN A 160 -13.29 -15.09 7.82
CA GLN A 160 -12.28 -15.67 6.94
C GLN A 160 -10.90 -15.33 7.49
N VAL A 161 -10.19 -16.33 8.01
CA VAL A 161 -8.76 -16.21 8.29
C VAL A 161 -8.01 -16.43 6.97
N PRO A 162 -7.36 -15.42 6.39
CA PRO A 162 -6.53 -15.60 5.21
C PRO A 162 -5.29 -16.40 5.61
N ARG A 163 -4.87 -17.39 4.81
CA ARG A 163 -3.76 -18.27 5.21
C ARG A 163 -2.45 -17.52 5.39
N VAL A 164 -2.12 -16.54 4.54
CA VAL A 164 -1.07 -15.52 4.72
C VAL A 164 -1.38 -14.33 3.79
N ALA A 165 -1.29 -13.10 4.28
CA ALA A 165 -1.39 -11.91 3.44
C ALA A 165 -0.11 -11.70 2.60
N PRO A 166 -0.22 -11.25 1.33
CA PRO A 166 0.94 -10.99 0.47
C PRO A 166 1.95 -10.03 1.13
N LEU A 167 1.53 -8.81 1.46
CA LEU A 167 2.26 -7.92 2.36
C LEU A 167 1.78 -8.14 3.79
N ARG A 168 2.69 -8.45 4.71
CA ARG A 168 2.37 -8.57 6.15
C ARG A 168 2.69 -7.27 6.87
N VAL A 169 1.71 -6.76 7.60
CA VAL A 169 1.85 -5.59 8.46
C VAL A 169 1.22 -5.86 9.82
N ASN A 170 1.44 -4.97 10.77
CA ASN A 170 0.78 -5.04 12.07
C ASN A 170 0.36 -3.64 12.52
N GLN A 171 -0.74 -3.14 11.95
CA GLN A 171 -1.19 -1.76 12.15
C GLN A 171 -2.52 -1.71 12.91
N SER A 172 -2.70 -0.66 13.72
CA SER A 172 -4.02 -0.35 14.28
C SER A 172 -4.87 0.35 13.23
N PRO A 173 -6.15 0.00 13.05
CA PRO A 173 -7.04 0.71 12.13
C PRO A 173 -7.08 2.23 12.33
N GLN A 174 -7.16 2.74 13.56
CA GLN A 174 -7.16 4.20 13.78
C GLN A 174 -5.85 4.86 13.35
N GLN A 175 -4.71 4.23 13.64
CA GLN A 175 -3.41 4.75 13.21
C GLN A 175 -3.33 4.80 11.69
N LEU A 176 -3.87 3.78 11.02
CA LEU A 176 -3.86 3.69 9.56
C LEU A 176 -4.76 4.75 8.92
N VAL A 177 -5.97 4.96 9.46
CA VAL A 177 -6.88 6.03 9.02
C VAL A 177 -6.26 7.41 9.21
N LEU A 178 -5.64 7.67 10.37
CA LEU A 178 -4.95 8.94 10.62
C LEU A 178 -3.76 9.15 9.69
N SER A 179 -2.99 8.07 9.43
CA SER A 179 -1.84 8.13 8.53
C SER A 179 -2.27 8.40 7.09
N ALA A 180 -3.36 7.78 6.62
CA ALA A 180 -3.91 8.05 5.29
C ALA A 180 -4.38 9.50 5.13
N ALA A 181 -5.07 10.05 6.13
CA ALA A 181 -5.51 11.45 6.10
C ALA A 181 -4.32 12.44 6.10
N ARG A 182 -3.28 12.16 6.88
CA ARG A 182 -2.03 12.95 6.85
C ARG A 182 -1.35 12.84 5.49
N TRP A 183 -1.20 11.63 4.99
CA TRP A 183 -0.59 11.35 3.70
C TRP A 183 -1.31 12.12 2.58
N GLU A 184 -2.64 12.14 2.58
CA GLU A 184 -3.43 12.89 1.60
C GLU A 184 -3.15 14.40 1.65
N GLU A 185 -3.08 15.00 2.84
CA GLU A 185 -2.75 16.42 2.98
C GLU A 185 -1.32 16.72 2.53
N GLU A 186 -0.36 15.88 2.91
CA GLU A 186 1.05 16.05 2.54
C GLU A 186 1.26 15.90 1.03
N MET A 187 0.62 14.90 0.40
CA MET A 187 0.61 14.74 -1.05
C MET A 187 0.01 15.95 -1.75
N ARG A 188 -1.15 16.44 -1.29
CA ARG A 188 -1.81 17.61 -1.89
C ARG A 188 -0.98 18.88 -1.71
N SER A 189 -0.33 19.03 -0.57
CA SER A 189 0.59 20.14 -0.29
C SER A 189 1.82 20.08 -1.20
N ALA A 190 2.36 18.88 -1.45
CA ALA A 190 3.45 18.65 -2.39
C ALA A 190 3.06 18.98 -3.83
N GLU A 191 1.89 18.54 -4.28
CA GLU A 191 1.36 18.86 -5.61
C GLU A 191 1.22 20.37 -5.81
N ARG A 192 0.65 21.11 -4.83
CA ARG A 192 0.56 22.58 -4.90
C ARG A 192 1.92 23.26 -4.97
N ALA A 193 2.96 22.62 -4.43
CA ALA A 193 4.34 23.11 -4.46
C ALA A 193 5.11 22.66 -5.73
N GLY A 194 4.47 21.93 -6.65
CA GLY A 194 5.10 21.44 -7.90
C GLY A 194 5.87 20.12 -7.76
N PHE A 195 5.59 19.34 -6.70
CA PHE A 195 6.23 18.03 -6.45
C PHE A 195 5.20 16.90 -6.56
N SER A 196 4.54 16.78 -7.72
CA SER A 196 3.60 15.66 -7.95
C SER A 196 4.35 14.36 -8.25
N ALA A 197 3.68 13.21 -8.10
CA ALA A 197 4.27 11.89 -8.39
C ALA A 197 4.87 11.78 -9.81
N ASP A 198 4.24 12.46 -10.78
CA ASP A 198 4.65 12.47 -12.19
C ASP A 198 5.74 13.49 -12.51
N THR A 199 6.03 14.43 -11.61
CA THR A 199 7.05 15.46 -11.84
C THR A 199 8.41 14.78 -11.99
N ARG A 200 9.09 15.08 -13.09
CA ARG A 200 10.38 14.49 -13.43
C ARG A 200 11.54 15.35 -12.94
N TRP A 201 12.61 14.70 -12.51
CA TRP A 201 13.78 15.31 -11.90
C TRP A 201 15.06 14.74 -12.52
N THR A 202 16.09 15.57 -12.57
CA THR A 202 17.43 15.20 -13.01
C THR A 202 18.50 15.89 -12.16
N ARG A 203 19.73 15.38 -12.18
CA ARG A 203 20.88 16.02 -11.52
C ARG A 203 21.27 17.30 -12.25
N THR A 204 21.80 18.26 -11.50
CA THR A 204 22.47 19.44 -12.05
C THR A 204 23.97 19.13 -12.27
N GLU A 205 24.66 19.99 -13.04
CA GLU A 205 26.13 19.94 -13.15
C GLU A 205 26.84 20.07 -11.79
N LEU A 206 26.20 20.75 -10.82
CA LEU A 206 26.73 20.89 -9.47
C LEU A 206 26.86 19.51 -8.81
N ALA A 207 25.82 18.67 -8.91
CA ALA A 207 25.84 17.33 -8.36
C ALA A 207 26.89 16.41 -9.01
N GLU A 208 27.28 16.65 -10.26
CA GLU A 208 28.36 15.89 -10.91
C GLU A 208 29.75 16.21 -10.33
N ARG A 209 29.95 17.46 -9.90
CA ARG A 209 31.21 17.95 -9.32
C ARG A 209 31.31 17.65 -7.82
N TYR A 210 30.16 17.60 -7.17
CA TYR A 210 30.02 17.29 -5.76
C TYR A 210 29.90 15.76 -5.57
N ALA A 211 31.03 15.07 -5.50
CA ALA A 211 31.13 13.74 -4.91
C ALA A 211 30.98 13.86 -3.38
N VAL A 212 29.80 14.32 -2.91
CA VAL A 212 29.54 14.55 -1.50
C VAL A 212 29.46 13.20 -0.80
N ASP A 213 30.05 13.14 0.39
CA ASP A 213 30.00 12.00 1.31
C ASP A 213 28.57 11.43 1.38
N MET A 214 28.35 10.32 0.66
CA MET A 214 27.05 9.67 0.40
C MET A 214 26.36 9.08 1.65
N HIS A 215 26.70 9.56 2.85
CA HIS A 215 26.23 9.04 4.12
C HIS A 215 24.99 9.76 4.65
N ASP A 216 24.62 10.94 4.10
CA ASP A 216 23.36 11.60 4.47
C ASP A 216 22.17 11.00 3.72
N GLU A 217 21.06 10.73 4.42
CA GLU A 217 19.87 10.09 3.86
C GLU A 217 19.34 10.71 2.54
N PRO A 218 19.30 12.05 2.34
CA PRO A 218 18.84 12.65 1.09
C PRO A 218 19.72 12.31 -0.12
N GLN A 219 21.01 12.03 0.11
CA GLN A 219 21.97 11.76 -0.95
C GLN A 219 21.81 10.36 -1.55
N GLN A 220 20.98 9.49 -0.94
CA GLN A 220 20.68 8.15 -1.46
C GLN A 220 19.93 8.19 -2.80
N LEU A 221 19.19 9.27 -3.10
CA LEU A 221 18.49 9.42 -4.39
C LEU A 221 19.40 9.88 -5.52
N LEU A 222 20.51 10.57 -5.20
CA LEU A 222 21.41 11.08 -6.23
C LEU A 222 21.84 9.95 -7.18
N PRO A 223 22.38 8.80 -6.73
CA PRO A 223 22.68 7.63 -7.59
C PRO A 223 21.59 7.25 -8.60
N LEU A 224 20.31 7.36 -8.22
CA LEU A 224 19.18 6.97 -9.05
C LEU A 224 18.84 8.00 -10.14
N LEU A 225 19.22 9.26 -9.92
CA LEU A 225 19.04 10.40 -10.83
C LEU A 225 20.14 10.56 -11.89
N HIS A 226 20.86 9.48 -12.23
CA HIS A 226 21.76 9.48 -13.39
C HIS A 226 21.02 9.61 -14.73
N ARG A 227 19.70 9.47 -14.70
CA ARG A 227 18.76 9.73 -15.78
C ARG A 227 17.55 10.46 -15.21
N GLU A 228 16.82 11.14 -16.09
CA GLU A 228 15.55 11.77 -15.74
C GLU A 228 14.56 10.72 -15.22
N ARG A 229 13.96 10.99 -14.06
CA ARG A 229 12.96 10.10 -13.44
C ARG A 229 11.85 10.88 -12.76
N SER A 230 10.63 10.35 -12.78
CA SER A 230 9.55 10.86 -11.94
C SER A 230 9.77 10.55 -10.46
N ILE A 231 9.09 11.27 -9.58
CA ILE A 231 9.06 10.96 -8.14
C ILE A 231 8.60 9.51 -7.92
N GLU A 232 7.59 9.03 -8.66
CA GLU A 232 7.13 7.64 -8.55
C GLU A 232 8.21 6.63 -8.96
N GLU A 233 8.92 6.88 -10.07
CA GLU A 233 10.03 6.04 -10.55
C GLU A 233 11.19 6.00 -9.54
N LEU A 234 11.49 7.13 -8.89
CA LEU A 234 12.51 7.23 -7.84
C LEU A 234 12.09 6.47 -6.58
N ALA A 235 10.85 6.63 -6.15
CA ALA A 235 10.30 5.92 -5.01
C ALA A 235 10.39 4.40 -5.25
N ALA A 236 10.13 3.95 -6.49
CA ALA A 236 10.22 2.54 -6.87
C ALA A 236 11.67 2.04 -6.82
N ALA A 237 12.57 2.77 -7.48
CA ALA A 237 13.98 2.43 -7.53
C ALA A 237 14.67 2.46 -6.17
N GLY A 238 14.25 3.36 -5.28
CA GLY A 238 14.77 3.49 -3.93
C GLY A 238 14.13 2.57 -2.90
N GLY A 239 12.96 1.99 -3.20
CA GLY A 239 12.15 1.29 -2.20
C GLY A 239 11.65 2.23 -1.09
N LEU A 240 11.45 3.51 -1.43
CA LEU A 240 11.04 4.57 -0.50
C LEU A 240 9.58 4.96 -0.74
N SER A 241 8.96 5.52 0.29
CA SER A 241 7.64 6.13 0.18
C SER A 241 7.69 7.38 -0.72
N THR A 242 6.59 7.71 -1.36
CA THR A 242 6.50 8.86 -2.28
C THR A 242 6.77 10.16 -1.54
N LEU A 243 6.21 10.31 -0.34
CA LEU A 243 6.43 11.49 0.50
C LEU A 243 7.89 11.64 0.93
N ARG A 244 8.56 10.53 1.27
CA ARG A 244 9.98 10.58 1.61
C ARG A 244 10.84 10.99 0.42
N VAL A 245 10.51 10.53 -0.79
CA VAL A 245 11.19 10.99 -2.01
C VAL A 245 10.96 12.47 -2.25
N ILE A 246 9.73 12.96 -2.09
CA ILE A 246 9.41 14.39 -2.22
C ILE A 246 10.27 15.22 -1.28
N ASP A 247 10.36 14.83 0.00
CA ASP A 247 11.14 15.58 1.00
C ASP A 247 12.65 15.55 0.70
N GLN A 248 13.18 14.43 0.23
CA GLN A 248 14.58 14.34 -0.16
C GLN A 248 14.86 15.16 -1.44
N ILE A 249 13.97 15.13 -2.43
CA ILE A 249 14.10 15.94 -3.65
C ILE A 249 14.03 17.43 -3.35
N ARG A 250 13.15 17.86 -2.43
CA ARG A 250 13.12 19.26 -1.95
C ARG A 250 14.46 19.69 -1.38
N GLN A 251 15.03 18.89 -0.47
CA GLN A 251 16.32 19.20 0.13
C GLN A 251 17.46 19.24 -0.91
N LEU A 252 17.46 18.32 -1.87
CA LEU A 252 18.44 18.32 -2.96
C LEU A 252 18.25 19.52 -3.91
N CYS A 253 17.00 19.93 -4.16
CA CYS A 253 16.66 21.08 -4.98
C CYS A 253 17.12 22.38 -4.31
N ASP A 254 16.86 22.53 -3.00
CA ASP A 254 17.31 23.68 -2.20
C ASP A 254 18.84 23.77 -2.15
N ALA A 255 19.53 22.63 -2.18
CA ALA A 255 20.99 22.55 -2.29
C ALA A 255 21.52 22.78 -3.73
N GLY A 256 20.63 22.93 -4.73
CA GLY A 256 20.99 23.11 -6.14
C GLY A 256 21.55 21.86 -6.82
N LEU A 257 21.35 20.67 -6.25
CA LEU A 257 21.89 19.40 -6.74
C LEU A 257 20.97 18.69 -7.74
N VAL A 258 19.67 18.99 -7.68
CA VAL A 258 18.67 18.47 -8.63
C VAL A 258 17.79 19.59 -9.11
N GLN A 259 17.18 19.39 -10.28
CA GLN A 259 16.21 20.32 -10.86
C GLN A 259 15.08 19.53 -11.53
N SER A 260 13.91 20.15 -11.66
CA SER A 260 12.83 19.59 -12.47
C SER A 260 13.29 19.47 -13.92
N ALA A 261 12.97 18.35 -14.56
CA ALA A 261 13.11 18.20 -16.00
C ALA A 261 11.88 18.80 -16.67
N ASP A 262 12.11 19.66 -17.66
CA ASP A 262 11.06 20.29 -18.49
C ASP A 262 10.46 19.29 -19.50
#